data_AF-A0ABD2FH49-F1
#
_entry.id   AF-A0ABD2FH49-F1
#
_cell.length_a   1.000
_cell.length_b   1.000
_cell.length_c   1.000
_cell.angle_alpha   90.00
_cell.angle_beta   90.00
_cell.angle_gamma   90.00
#
_symmetry.space_group_name_H-M   'P 1'
#
loop_
_entity.id
_entity.type
_entity.pdbx_description
1 polymer ?
#
loop_
_entity_poly.entity_id
_entity_poly.type
_entity_poly.pdbx_seq_one_letter_code
_entity_poly.pdbx_strand_id
1 'polypeptide(L)'
;MRHVSPLRGGVSLLLLLHTASSMLMLPNSTGWAPILDKYQDEEGDFWEAKQRGKRAITDSDAQLILDLHNKLRGQVYPPSSNMEYMLWDTELERTAEEWAETCLWEHGPASLLPQIGQNLGAHWGR
;
A
#
# COMPACT_ATOMS: atom_id res chain seq x y z
N MET A 1 -62.01 6.83 8.97
CA MET A 1 -60.91 7.81 9.12
C MET A 1 -59.67 7.04 9.54
N ARG A 2 -58.66 6.91 8.66
CA ARG A 2 -57.39 6.23 8.98
C ARG A 2 -56.32 7.32 9.13
N HIS A 3 -55.80 7.47 10.34
CA HIS A 3 -54.63 8.30 10.61
C HIS A 3 -53.39 7.61 10.03
N VAL A 4 -52.69 8.29 9.11
CA VAL A 4 -51.38 7.86 8.62
C VAL A 4 -50.34 8.75 9.31
N SER A 5 -49.52 8.16 10.17
CA SER A 5 -48.42 8.84 10.87
C SER A 5 -47.22 9.06 9.92
N PRO A 6 -46.64 10.26 9.81
CA PRO A 6 -45.54 10.53 8.89
C PRO A 6 -44.16 10.48 9.58
N LEU A 7 -43.90 9.49 10.45
CA LEU A 7 -42.64 9.44 11.22
C LEU A 7 -41.57 8.47 10.69
N ARG A 8 -41.84 7.74 9.60
CA ARG A 8 -40.94 6.68 9.12
C ARG A 8 -39.84 7.18 8.16
N GLY A 9 -40.02 8.35 7.54
CA GLY A 9 -39.06 8.92 6.57
C GLY A 9 -37.86 9.62 7.21
N GLY A 10 -38.06 10.28 8.37
CA GLY A 10 -37.00 11.06 9.03
C GLY A 10 -35.89 10.21 9.63
N VAL A 11 -36.25 9.06 10.21
CA VAL A 11 -35.28 8.16 10.87
C VAL A 11 -34.33 7.52 9.85
N SER A 12 -34.83 7.17 8.67
CA SER A 12 -34.04 6.60 7.56
C SER A 12 -33.03 7.61 7.01
N LEU A 13 -33.41 8.89 6.91
CA LEU A 13 -32.52 9.96 6.45
C LEU A 13 -31.44 10.29 7.50
N LEU A 14 -31.79 10.29 8.79
CA LEU A 14 -30.85 10.47 9.90
C LEU A 14 -29.83 9.32 10.01
N LEU A 15 -30.23 8.08 9.76
CA LEU A 15 -29.32 6.92 9.72
C LEU A 15 -28.32 7.02 8.56
N LEU A 16 -28.76 7.45 7.37
CA LEU A 16 -27.89 7.67 6.21
C LEU A 16 -26.90 8.83 6.41
N LEU A 17 -27.29 9.87 7.16
CA LEU A 17 -26.39 10.99 7.51
C LEU A 17 -25.32 10.59 8.55
N HIS A 18 -25.64 9.69 9.49
CA HIS A 18 -24.67 9.21 10.48
C HIS A 18 -23.62 8.26 9.88
N THR A 19 -23.99 7.40 8.94
CA THR A 19 -23.03 6.52 8.25
C THR A 19 -22.08 7.30 7.35
N ALA A 20 -22.54 8.39 6.71
CA ALA A 20 -21.69 9.27 5.91
C ALA A 20 -20.70 10.07 6.77
N SER A 21 -21.12 10.54 7.95
CA SER A 21 -20.27 11.32 8.86
C SER A 21 -19.12 10.52 9.47
N SER A 22 -19.26 9.19 9.52
CA SER A 22 -18.23 8.29 10.05
C SER A 22 -17.17 7.90 9.00
N MET A 23 -17.36 8.28 7.73
CA MET A 23 -16.45 7.96 6.62
C MET A 23 -15.35 9.01 6.39
N LEU A 24 -15.31 10.10 7.17
CA LEU A 24 -14.43 11.25 6.90
C LEU A 24 -13.41 11.55 7.99
N MET A 25 -12.91 10.54 8.69
CA MET A 25 -11.77 10.70 9.60
C MET A 25 -10.69 9.68 9.24
N LEU A 26 -9.96 9.96 8.17
CA LEU A 26 -8.61 9.42 8.01
C LEU A 26 -7.83 9.87 9.27
N PRO A 27 -7.33 8.95 10.11
CA PRO A 27 -6.57 9.34 11.27
C PRO A 27 -5.34 10.15 10.83
N ASN A 28 -5.16 11.28 11.50
CA ASN A 28 -4.08 12.23 11.30
C ASN A 28 -2.72 11.49 11.29
N SER A 29 -2.10 11.45 10.12
CA SER A 29 -0.97 10.61 9.73
C SER A 29 0.37 11.22 10.13
N THR A 30 0.46 11.81 11.34
CA THR A 30 1.61 12.59 11.82
C THR A 30 2.92 11.78 11.93
N GLY A 31 2.85 10.46 11.98
CA GLY A 31 4.03 9.57 11.98
C GLY A 31 4.49 9.12 10.59
N TRP A 32 3.85 9.59 9.53
CA TRP A 32 4.19 9.25 8.14
C TRP A 32 4.77 10.40 7.36
N ALA A 33 4.50 11.64 7.77
CA ALA A 33 5.10 12.81 7.17
C ALA A 33 6.62 12.58 7.01
N PRO A 34 7.42 12.20 8.03
CA PRO A 34 8.87 12.04 7.83
C PRO A 34 9.28 10.92 6.88
N ILE A 35 8.50 9.81 6.82
CA ILE A 35 8.82 8.65 5.98
C ILE A 35 8.42 8.94 4.53
N LEU A 36 7.30 9.61 4.32
CA LEU A 36 6.75 9.94 3.01
C LEU A 36 7.37 11.22 2.43
N ASP A 37 7.77 12.17 3.27
CA ASP A 37 8.56 13.39 2.97
C ASP A 37 9.91 13.02 2.34
N LYS A 38 10.59 11.99 2.86
CA LYS A 38 11.76 11.34 2.21
C LYS A 38 11.50 10.96 0.75
N TYR A 39 10.25 10.70 0.36
CA TYR A 39 9.83 10.31 -0.99
C TYR A 39 8.97 11.36 -1.73
N GLN A 40 8.57 12.45 -1.08
CA GLN A 40 7.73 13.53 -1.64
C GLN A 40 8.51 14.83 -1.89
N ASP A 41 9.72 14.96 -1.34
CA ASP A 41 10.59 16.10 -1.58
C ASP A 41 11.15 16.05 -3.01
N GLU A 42 10.47 16.69 -3.97
CA GLU A 42 10.96 16.97 -5.33
C GLU A 42 12.26 17.82 -5.35
N GLU A 43 12.73 18.32 -4.19
CA GLU A 43 13.87 19.24 -4.05
C GLU A 43 15.09 18.70 -3.30
N GLY A 44 15.10 17.43 -2.88
CA GLY A 44 16.26 16.82 -2.23
C GLY A 44 17.27 16.22 -3.21
N ASP A 45 18.58 16.32 -2.93
CA ASP A 45 19.72 15.67 -3.62
C ASP A 45 19.62 14.12 -3.75
N PHE A 46 18.47 13.53 -3.43
CA PHE A 46 18.17 12.10 -3.58
C PHE A 46 17.84 11.72 -5.04
N TRP A 47 17.25 12.63 -5.83
CA TRP A 47 17.07 12.47 -7.28
C TRP A 47 18.33 12.73 -8.08
N GLU A 48 19.42 13.13 -7.42
CA GLU A 48 20.74 13.20 -8.04
C GLU A 48 21.19 11.77 -8.31
N ALA A 49 20.70 11.24 -9.44
CA ALA A 49 20.78 9.87 -9.94
C ALA A 49 22.02 9.16 -9.39
N LYS A 50 21.87 8.56 -8.20
CA LYS A 50 22.98 7.94 -7.49
C LYS A 50 23.41 6.80 -8.40
N GLN A 51 24.53 7.03 -9.09
CA GLN A 51 25.14 6.21 -10.14
C GLN A 51 24.41 4.89 -10.35
N ARG A 52 23.76 4.77 -11.51
CA ARG A 52 23.03 3.62 -12.09
C ARG A 52 23.85 2.32 -12.01
N GLY A 53 24.03 1.81 -10.79
CA GLY A 53 25.09 0.88 -10.42
C GLY A 53 24.78 0.08 -9.16
N LYS A 54 23.57 0.17 -8.62
CA LYS A 54 23.06 -0.84 -7.69
C LYS A 54 22.12 -1.76 -8.46
N ARG A 55 22.64 -2.96 -8.77
CA ARG A 55 21.85 -4.06 -9.34
C ARG A 55 21.01 -4.77 -8.27
N ALA A 56 21.44 -4.70 -7.01
CA ALA A 56 20.78 -5.32 -5.86
C ALA A 56 20.11 -4.29 -4.93
N ILE A 57 18.97 -4.68 -4.34
CA ILE A 57 18.29 -3.97 -3.25
C ILE A 57 19.23 -3.95 -2.04
N THR A 58 19.34 -2.82 -1.34
CA THR A 58 20.15 -2.75 -0.11
C THR A 58 19.36 -3.24 1.10
N ASP A 59 20.03 -3.74 2.15
CA ASP A 59 19.39 -4.12 3.41
C ASP A 59 18.49 -3.00 3.98
N SER A 60 18.93 -1.73 3.85
CA SER A 60 18.14 -0.57 4.28
C SER A 60 16.88 -0.37 3.44
N ASP A 61 16.95 -0.62 2.13
CA ASP A 61 15.79 -0.49 1.25
C ASP A 61 14.82 -1.66 1.47
N ALA A 62 15.32 -2.88 1.64
CA ALA A 62 14.53 -4.06 1.98
C ALA A 62 13.73 -3.86 3.28
N GLN A 63 14.39 -3.38 4.34
CA GLN A 63 13.72 -3.08 5.61
C GLN A 63 12.63 -2.01 5.43
N LEU A 64 12.91 -0.97 4.64
CA LEU A 64 11.97 0.12 4.41
C LEU A 64 10.73 -0.34 3.61
N ILE A 65 10.93 -1.21 2.61
CA ILE A 65 9.83 -1.86 1.88
C ILE A 65 8.96 -2.66 2.85
N LEU A 66 9.58 -3.48 3.71
CA LEU A 66 8.88 -4.34 4.66
C LEU A 66 8.08 -3.53 5.69
N ASP A 67 8.69 -2.50 6.26
CA ASP A 67 8.07 -1.62 7.27
C ASP A 67 6.85 -0.90 6.70
N LEU A 68 6.96 -0.38 5.47
CA LEU A 68 5.85 0.26 4.77
C LEU A 68 4.69 -0.71 4.53
N HIS A 69 4.97 -1.91 4.04
CA HIS A 69 3.95 -2.93 3.82
C HIS A 69 3.23 -3.30 5.11
N ASN A 70 3.96 -3.61 6.18
CA ASN A 70 3.38 -3.99 7.47
C ASN A 70 2.53 -2.88 8.09
N LYS A 71 2.98 -1.63 7.97
CA LYS A 71 2.24 -0.50 8.54
C LYS A 71 0.95 -0.22 7.75
N LEU A 72 0.95 -0.33 6.42
CA LEU A 72 -0.27 -0.23 5.61
C LEU A 72 -1.22 -1.41 5.85
N ARG A 73 -0.70 -2.64 6.02
CA ARG A 73 -1.47 -3.82 6.43
C ARG A 73 -2.19 -3.61 7.76
N GLY A 74 -1.56 -2.91 8.71
CA GLY A 74 -2.17 -2.54 9.98
C GLY A 74 -3.23 -1.43 9.92
N GLN A 75 -3.38 -0.76 8.76
CA GLN A 75 -4.27 0.38 8.57
C GLN A 75 -5.41 0.10 7.58
N VAL A 76 -5.62 -1.16 7.21
CA VAL A 76 -6.68 -1.56 6.28
C VAL A 76 -8.08 -1.21 6.81
N TYR A 77 -8.98 -0.89 5.88
CA TYR A 77 -10.39 -0.67 6.18
C TYR A 77 -11.28 -1.51 5.25
N PRO A 78 -12.26 -2.27 5.78
CA PRO A 78 -12.57 -2.43 7.21
C PRO A 78 -11.42 -3.11 7.99
N PRO A 79 -11.32 -2.91 9.32
CA PRO A 79 -10.26 -3.52 10.12
C PRO A 79 -10.24 -5.04 9.96
N SER A 80 -9.05 -5.61 9.79
CA SER A 80 -8.87 -7.07 9.71
C SER A 80 -8.69 -7.65 11.10
N SER A 81 -9.36 -8.77 11.39
CA SER A 81 -9.21 -9.50 12.64
C SER A 81 -7.98 -10.41 12.68
N ASN A 82 -7.36 -10.69 11.53
CA ASN A 82 -6.23 -11.63 11.42
C ASN A 82 -5.28 -11.22 10.29
N MET A 83 -4.77 -9.98 10.33
CA MET A 83 -3.76 -9.53 9.39
C MET A 83 -2.37 -9.95 9.88
N GLU A 84 -1.77 -10.92 9.21
CA GLU A 84 -0.44 -11.43 9.58
C GLU A 84 0.68 -10.39 9.37
N TYR A 85 1.75 -10.51 10.15
CA TYR A 85 2.94 -9.68 9.98
C TYR A 85 3.83 -10.27 8.87
N MET A 86 4.27 -9.45 7.93
CA MET A 86 5.21 -9.85 6.88
C MET A 86 6.63 -9.87 7.43
N LEU A 87 7.41 -10.84 6.98
CA LEU A 87 8.85 -10.92 7.17
C LEU A 87 9.52 -10.87 5.79
N TRP A 88 10.74 -10.34 5.74
CA TRP A 88 11.56 -10.43 4.53
C TRP A 88 11.99 -11.87 4.32
N ASP A 89 11.89 -12.34 3.08
CA ASP A 89 12.29 -13.68 2.67
C ASP A 89 13.33 -13.57 1.54
N THR A 90 14.54 -14.06 1.80
CA THR A 90 15.67 -13.95 0.88
C THR A 90 15.51 -14.82 -0.37
N GLU A 91 14.70 -15.88 -0.33
CA GLU A 91 14.41 -16.70 -1.51
C GLU A 91 13.42 -16.00 -2.44
N LEU A 92 12.41 -15.30 -1.87
CA LEU A 92 11.52 -14.44 -2.65
C LEU A 92 12.26 -13.26 -3.26
N GLU A 93 13.18 -12.64 -2.54
CA GLU A 93 14.06 -11.58 -3.05
C GLU A 93 14.86 -12.06 -4.27
N ARG A 94 15.61 -13.16 -4.15
CA ARG A 94 16.40 -13.73 -5.25
C ARG A 94 15.53 -14.01 -6.48
N THR A 95 14.34 -14.58 -6.26
CA THR A 95 13.41 -14.89 -7.36
C THR A 95 12.89 -13.63 -8.04
N ALA A 96 12.60 -12.58 -7.27
CA ALA A 96 12.15 -11.30 -7.80
C ALA A 96 13.27 -10.57 -8.57
N GLU A 97 14.51 -10.63 -8.08
CA GLU A 97 15.70 -10.10 -8.75
C GLU A 97 15.92 -10.81 -10.10
N GLU A 98 15.96 -12.15 -10.11
CA GLU A 98 16.12 -12.94 -11.34
C GLU A 98 15.07 -12.61 -12.40
N TRP A 99 13.82 -12.36 -11.98
CA TRP A 99 12.77 -11.95 -12.92
C TRP A 99 12.93 -10.51 -13.40
N ALA A 100 13.28 -9.57 -12.51
CA ALA A 100 13.50 -8.17 -12.87
C ALA A 100 14.67 -8.00 -13.86
N GLU A 101 15.71 -8.83 -13.74
CA GLU A 101 16.87 -8.84 -14.66
C GLU A 101 16.49 -9.16 -16.11
N THR A 102 15.38 -9.86 -16.35
CA THR A 102 14.87 -10.13 -17.71
C THR A 102 14.44 -8.86 -18.44
N CYS A 103 14.18 -7.77 -17.71
CA CYS A 103 13.65 -6.52 -18.22
C CYS A 103 12.30 -6.68 -18.98
N LEU A 104 11.54 -7.73 -18.67
CA LEU A 104 10.21 -7.96 -19.23
C LEU A 104 9.14 -7.39 -18.30
N TRP A 105 8.26 -6.55 -18.84
CA TRP A 105 7.12 -6.00 -18.10
C TRP A 105 5.93 -6.97 -18.12
N GLU A 106 6.09 -8.12 -17.48
CA GLU A 106 5.06 -9.14 -17.33
C GLU A 106 5.28 -9.96 -16.04
N HIS A 107 4.29 -10.75 -15.62
CA HIS A 107 4.43 -11.63 -14.46
C HIS A 107 5.20 -12.90 -14.81
N GLY A 108 6.09 -13.35 -13.92
CA GLY A 108 6.79 -14.62 -14.10
C GLY A 108 7.84 -14.92 -13.04
N PRO A 109 8.49 -16.09 -13.09
CA PRO A 109 8.28 -17.15 -14.07
C PRO A 109 6.93 -17.86 -13.88
N ALA A 110 6.31 -18.30 -14.98
CA ALA A 110 4.97 -18.88 -14.98
C ALA A 110 4.80 -20.10 -14.04
N SER A 111 5.89 -20.84 -13.78
CA SER A 111 5.89 -21.98 -12.85
C SER A 111 5.58 -21.59 -11.40
N LEU A 112 5.94 -20.36 -10.98
CA LEU A 112 5.82 -19.90 -9.60
C LEU A 112 4.51 -19.16 -9.34
N LEU A 113 3.90 -18.56 -10.37
CA LEU A 113 2.67 -17.76 -10.24
C LEU A 113 1.48 -18.47 -9.57
N PRO A 114 1.29 -19.80 -9.69
CA PRO A 114 0.21 -20.47 -8.96
C PRO A 114 0.42 -20.57 -7.45
N GLN A 115 1.66 -20.38 -6.97
CA GLN A 115 2.03 -20.54 -5.55
C GLN A 115 2.43 -19.20 -4.89
N ILE A 116 2.97 -18.26 -5.66
CA ILE A 116 3.53 -17.00 -5.19
C ILE A 116 2.86 -15.84 -5.94
N GLY A 117 2.27 -14.91 -5.20
CA GLY A 117 1.72 -13.67 -5.76
C GLY A 117 2.81 -12.66 -6.13
N GLN A 118 2.52 -11.77 -7.09
CA GLN A 118 3.47 -10.75 -7.56
C GLN A 118 2.80 -9.40 -7.78
N ASN A 119 3.51 -8.34 -7.40
CA ASN A 119 3.22 -6.97 -7.80
C ASN A 119 4.41 -6.45 -8.62
N LEU A 120 4.13 -5.73 -9.71
CA LEU A 120 5.15 -5.14 -10.57
C LEU A 120 5.10 -3.62 -10.45
N GLY A 121 6.27 -2.99 -10.45
CA GLY A 121 6.42 -1.53 -10.48
C GLY A 121 7.50 -1.14 -11.48
N ALA A 122 7.21 -0.16 -12.34
CA ALA A 122 8.16 0.41 -13.28
C ALA A 122 7.98 1.91 -13.38
N HIS A 123 9.08 2.62 -13.64
CA HIS A 123 9.12 4.05 -13.86
C HIS A 123 10.02 4.34 -15.08
N TRP A 124 9.56 5.17 -16.01
CA TRP A 124 10.31 5.54 -17.22
C TRP A 124 10.30 7.07 -17.42
N GLY A 125 11.46 7.74 -17.22
CA GLY A 125 11.60 9.20 -17.36
C GLY A 125 10.73 10.03 -16.38
N ARG A 126 10.91 11.33 -16.19
CA ARG A 126 11.95 12.27 -16.67
C ARG A 126 13.03 12.41 -15.60
#